data_AF-A0A7X4ITX1-F1
#
_entry.id   AF-A0A7X4ITX1-F1
#
_cell.length_a   1.000
_cell.length_b   1.000
_cell.length_c   1.000
_cell.angle_alpha   90.00
_cell.angle_beta   90.00
_cell.angle_gamma   90.00
#
_symmetry.space_group_name_H-M   'P 1'
#
loop_
_entity.id
_entity.type
_entity.pdbx_description
1 polymer ?
#
loop_
_entity_poly.entity_id
_entity_poly.type
_entity_poly.pdbx_seq_one_letter_code
_entity_poly.pdbx_strand_id
1 'polypeptide(L)' 'MQAEAIMIAGCYSYDLIPLTAAACLDASMLDWDHHDPFDRMIAAVARQETLPVISSDQAFDRIGIERHWTA' A
#
# COMPACT_ATOMS: atom_id res chain seq x y z
N MET A 1 3.90 -16.24 -8.96
CA MET A 1 4.30 -15.28 -7.91
C MET A 1 5.23 -14.26 -8.56
N GLN A 2 4.65 -13.30 -9.28
CA GLN A 2 5.38 -12.16 -9.81
C GLN A 2 4.99 -10.99 -8.90
N ALA A 3 5.97 -10.45 -8.16
CA ALA A 3 5.78 -9.22 -7.42
C ALA A 3 5.89 -8.08 -8.45
N GLU A 4 4.77 -7.46 -8.78
CA GLU A 4 4.79 -6.25 -9.59
C GLU A 4 5.35 -5.11 -8.74
N ALA A 5 6.58 -4.71 -9.04
CA ALA A 5 7.15 -3.49 -8.49
C ALA A 5 6.33 -2.30 -9.02
N ILE A 6 5.87 -1.45 -8.12
CA ILE A 6 5.30 -0.14 -8.49
C ILE A 6 6.43 0.68 -9.12
N MET A 7 6.34 0.88 -10.44
CA MET A 7 7.27 1.66 -11.25
C MET A 7 6.70 3.06 -11.50
N ILE A 8 7.49 4.11 -11.24
CA ILE A 8 7.28 5.44 -11.85
C ILE A 8 8.51 5.74 -12.73
N ALA A 9 8.25 5.95 -14.02
CA ALA A 9 9.27 6.15 -15.05
C ALA A 9 10.04 7.48 -14.87
N GLY A 10 11.37 7.39 -14.79
CA GLY A 10 12.32 8.49 -14.94
C GLY A 10 13.08 8.85 -13.66
N CYS A 11 14.35 8.45 -13.56
CA CYS A 11 15.35 8.94 -12.58
C CYS A 11 15.04 8.93 -11.07
N TYR A 12 13.90 8.38 -10.62
CA TYR A 12 13.60 8.23 -9.20
C TYR A 12 14.14 6.89 -8.68
N SER A 13 14.98 6.95 -7.65
CA SER A 13 15.38 5.77 -6.88
C SER A 13 14.17 5.26 -6.09
N TYR A 14 14.02 3.94 -6.01
CA TYR A 14 13.01 3.28 -5.20
C TYR A 14 13.66 2.14 -4.43
N ASP A 15 13.17 1.91 -3.22
CA ASP A 15 13.53 0.75 -2.41
C ASP A 15 12.37 -0.24 -2.40
N LEU A 16 12.69 -1.53 -2.57
CA LEU A 16 11.70 -2.58 -2.48
C LEU A 16 11.45 -2.91 -1.01
N ILE A 17 10.19 -2.76 -0.58
CA ILE A 17 9.76 -3.17 0.74
C ILE A 17 9.25 -4.62 0.65
N PRO A 18 9.81 -5.57 1.42
CA PRO A 18 9.35 -6.95 1.42
C PRO A 18 7.93 -7.07 1.96
N LEU A 19 7.10 -7.85 1.27
CA LEU A 19 5.82 -8.29 1.83
C LEU A 19 6.07 -9.40 2.86
N THR A 20 5.92 -9.09 4.14
CA THR A 20 6.13 -10.04 5.22
C THR A 20 4.86 -10.84 5.55
N ALA A 21 5.01 -12.01 6.17
CA ALA A 21 3.87 -12.77 6.66
C ALA A 21 3.04 -11.99 7.70
N ALA A 22 3.68 -11.14 8.50
CA ALA A 22 3.00 -10.26 9.44
C ALA A 22 2.14 -9.21 8.71
N ALA A 23 2.66 -8.57 7.66
CA ALA A 23 1.89 -7.65 6.83
C ALA A 23 0.69 -8.35 6.16
N CYS A 24 0.86 -9.58 5.66
CA CYS A 24 -0.24 -10.36 5.10
C CYS A 24 -1.34 -10.67 6.15
N LEU A 25 -0.94 -10.99 7.38
CA LEU A 25 -1.90 -11.23 8.47
C LEU A 25 -2.66 -9.94 8.81
N ASP A 26 -1.95 -8.82 8.96
CA ASP A 26 -2.55 -7.52 9.24
C ASP A 26 -3.51 -7.09 8.12
N ALA A 27 -3.13 -7.29 6.86
CA ALA A 27 -3.99 -7.03 5.70
C ALA A 27 -5.31 -7.83 5.74
N SER A 28 -5.25 -9.07 6.23
CA SER A 28 -6.44 -9.93 6.34
C SER A 28 -7.41 -9.52 7.45
N MET A 29 -6.89 -8.85 8.49
CA MET A 29 -7.65 -8.39 9.66
C MET A 29 -8.02 -6.91 9.59
N LEU A 30 -7.61 -6.22 8.53
CA LEU A 30 -7.83 -4.79 8.37
C LEU A 30 -9.33 -4.48 8.31
N ASP A 31 -9.82 -3.72 9.29
CA ASP A 31 -11.19 -3.22 9.33
C ASP A 31 -11.39 -2.14 8.27
N TRP A 32 -11.65 -2.60 7.04
CA TRP A 32 -11.82 -1.77 5.86
C TRP A 32 -12.77 -2.44 4.88
N ASP A 33 -13.81 -1.71 4.48
CA ASP A 33 -14.82 -2.12 3.49
C ASP A 33 -14.25 -2.37 2.08
N HIS A 34 -13.00 -1.99 1.81
CA HIS A 34 -12.40 -2.26 0.51
C HIS A 34 -12.06 -3.74 0.34
N HIS A 35 -12.55 -4.33 -0.76
CA HIS A 35 -12.48 -5.78 -1.01
C HIS A 35 -11.26 -6.21 -1.82
N ASP A 36 -10.45 -5.28 -2.32
CA ASP A 36 -9.25 -5.62 -3.08
C ASP A 36 -8.15 -6.16 -2.14
N PRO A 37 -7.71 -7.42 -2.31
CA PRO A 37 -6.70 -8.03 -1.45
C PRO A 37 -5.32 -7.37 -1.59
N PHE A 38 -4.99 -6.80 -2.75
CA PHE A 38 -3.70 -6.15 -2.98
C PHE A 38 -3.66 -4.76 -2.34
N ASP A 39 -4.75 -3.99 -2.42
CA ASP A 39 -4.83 -2.71 -1.71
C ASP A 39 -4.74 -2.91 -0.19
N ARG A 40 -5.32 -3.99 0.33
CA ARG A 40 -5.17 -4.37 1.74
C ARG A 40 -3.72 -4.69 2.10
N MET A 41 -2.99 -5.38 1.23
CA MET A 41 -1.56 -5.65 1.44
C MET A 41 -0.73 -4.36 1.41
N ILE A 42 -1.00 -3.47 0.46
CA ILE A 42 -0.32 -2.16 0.36
C ILE A 42 -0.61 -1.33 1.62
N ALA A 43 -1.87 -1.27 2.05
CA ALA A 43 -2.28 -0.56 3.25
C ALA A 43 -1.59 -1.10 4.51
N ALA A 44 -1.52 -2.43 4.66
CA ALA A 44 -0.86 -3.05 5.81
C ALA A 44 0.64 -2.73 5.84
N VAL A 45 1.35 -2.86 4.71
CA VAL A 45 2.77 -2.52 4.62
C VAL A 45 2.99 -1.03 4.91
N ALA A 46 2.20 -0.14 4.30
CA ALA A 46 2.29 1.30 4.54
C ALA A 46 2.09 1.67 6.02
N ARG A 47 1.15 1.02 6.71
CA ARG A 47 0.93 1.22 8.15
C ARG A 47 2.08 0.71 9.01
N GLN A 48 2.62 -0.46 8.70
CA GLN A 48 3.76 -1.03 9.46
C GLN A 48 5.03 -0.19 9.29
N GLU A 49 5.30 0.27 8.07
CA GLU A 49 6.47 1.10 7.75
C GLU A 49 6.25 2.59 8.04
N THR A 50 5.04 2.99 8.44
CA THR A 50 4.66 4.39 8.69
C THR A 50 4.93 5.29 7.47
N LEU A 51 4.55 4.81 6.28
CA LEU A 51 4.76 5.50 5.01
C LEU A 51 3.43 5.98 4.42
N PRO A 52 3.41 7.15 3.74
CA PRO A 52 2.26 7.56 2.97
C PRO A 52 2.11 6.71 1.70
N VAL A 53 0.90 6.65 1.16
CA VAL A 53 0.59 5.95 -0.10
C VAL A 53 0.39 6.97 -1.22
N ILE A 54 1.09 6.78 -2.33
CA ILE A 54 0.81 7.51 -3.57
C ILE A 54 -0.21 6.69 -4.36
N SER A 55 -1.46 7.15 -4.43
CA SER A 55 -2.53 6.44 -5.14
C SER A 55 -3.65 7.40 -5.57
N SER A 56 -4.20 7.16 -6.75
CA SER A 56 -5.40 7.83 -7.24
C SER A 56 -6.68 7.36 -6.54
N ASP A 57 -6.63 6.19 -5.89
CA ASP A 57 -7.77 5.61 -5.19
C ASP A 57 -8.00 6.28 -3.83
N GLN A 58 -9.15 6.93 -3.69
CA GLN A 58 -9.56 7.62 -2.47
C GLN A 58 -9.99 6.65 -1.36
N ALA A 59 -10.11 5.35 -1.63
CA ALA A 59 -10.47 4.36 -0.62
C ALA A 59 -9.50 4.37 0.58
N PHE A 60 -8.21 4.63 0.34
CA PHE A 60 -7.17 4.68 1.38
C PHE A 60 -7.40 5.81 2.41
N ASP A 61 -8.12 6.88 2.03
CA ASP A 61 -8.43 7.99 2.95
C ASP A 61 -9.32 7.53 4.13
N ARG A 62 -10.00 6.38 3.99
CA ARG A 62 -10.91 5.83 5.01
C ARG A 62 -10.22 5.05 6.13
N ILE A 63 -8.94 4.74 5.98
CA ILE A 63 -8.19 3.87 6.90
C ILE A 63 -7.04 4.59 7.62
N GLY A 64 -7.06 5.92 7.61
CA GLY A 64 -6.10 6.75 8.35
C GLY A 64 -4.66 6.68 7.83
N ILE A 65 -4.48 6.27 6.56
CA ILE A 65 -3.19 6.35 5.87
C ILE A 65 -3.13 7.69 5.15
N GLU A 66 -2.01 8.39 5.28
CA GLU A 66 -1.77 9.61 4.50
C GLU A 66 -1.63 9.24 3.02
N ARG A 67 -2.52 9.79 2.19
CA ARG A 67 -2.51 9.56 0.74
C ARG A 67 -2.10 10.81 -0.01
N HIS A 68 -1.18 10.66 -0.96
CA HIS A 68 -0.80 11.71 -1.91
C HIS A 68 -1.28 11.39 -3.32
N TRP A 69 -1.88 12.38 -3.97
CA TRP A 69 -2.20 12.34 -5.40
C TRP A 69 -2.28 13.77 -5.93
N THR A 70 -1.46 14.09 -6.92
CA THR A 70 -1.56 15.35 -7.67
C THR A 70 -2.10 15.02 -9.05
N ALA A 71 -3.33 15.47 -9.33
CA ALA A 71 -3.95 15.35 -10.64
C ALA A 71 -3.27 16.25 -11.69
#